data_AF-A0A1H3H0N3-F1
#
_entry.id   AF-A0A1H3H0N3-F1
#
_cell.length_a   1.000
_cell.length_b   1.000
_cell.length_c   1.000
_cell.angle_alpha   90.00
_cell.angle_beta   90.00
_cell.angle_gamma   90.00
#
_symmetry.space_group_name_H-M   'P 1'
#
loop_
_entity.id
_entity.type
_entity.pdbx_description
1 polymer ?
#
loop_
_entity_poly.entity_id
_entity_poly.type
_entity_poly.pdbx_seq_one_letter_code
_entity_poly.pdbx_strand_id
1 'polypeptide(L)'
;MEYSQEVKNMCCVASNANHGAAPIPEEGQWVQSKEVSDISGLTHGTCGCAPQQGTCKLTLNVKEGIIQEALIETIGCSGMTHSAAMAAEILPGKTILEALNTDLVCDAINGAMRELFLQIAYGRTQTAFSENGLPVGAGLEDLGKGLRSQTGTTYGTLDKGPRYLEVAEGYIKQLALNDHDEIVGYSFVHLGKMMENIKKGVDPKEAYEAASGQYGQFDGAAKYIDPREQ
;
A
#
# COMPACT_ATOMS: atom_id res chain seq x y z
N MET A 1 -9.33 41.40 -4.07
CA MET A 1 -8.94 41.66 -2.67
C MET A 1 -9.10 43.16 -2.43
N GLU A 2 -9.73 43.55 -1.32
CA GLU A 2 -9.87 44.96 -0.94
C GLU A 2 -9.03 45.23 0.31
N TYR A 3 -8.17 46.25 0.24
CA TYR A 3 -7.38 46.68 1.40
C TYR A 3 -8.17 47.69 2.23
N SER A 4 -8.01 47.62 3.56
CA SER A 4 -8.60 48.60 4.47
C SER A 4 -8.08 50.01 4.16
N GLN A 5 -8.85 51.04 4.51
CA GLN A 5 -8.46 52.43 4.30
C GLN A 5 -7.13 52.77 4.97
N GLU A 6 -6.87 52.16 6.13
CA GLU A 6 -5.62 52.31 6.87
C GLU A 6 -4.42 51.79 6.06
N VAL A 7 -4.52 50.59 5.49
CA VAL A 7 -3.45 50.00 4.65
C VAL A 7 -3.26 50.79 3.35
N LYS A 8 -4.33 51.32 2.74
CA LYS A 8 -4.24 52.18 1.54
C LYS A 8 -3.47 53.48 1.80
N ASN A 9 -3.49 53.98 3.03
CA ASN A 9 -2.78 55.20 3.43
C ASN A 9 -1.30 54.97 3.78
N MET A 10 -0.85 53.70 3.89
CA MET A 10 0.54 53.38 4.19
C MET A 10 1.42 53.53 2.95
N CYS A 11 2.68 53.91 3.13
CA CYS A 11 3.67 53.86 2.06
C CYS A 11 4.09 52.40 1.77
N CYS A 12 4.30 52.06 0.50
CA CYS A 12 4.78 50.73 0.11
C CYS A 12 6.21 50.49 0.62
N VAL A 13 6.45 49.34 1.25
CA VAL A 13 7.77 48.86 1.63
C VAL A 13 8.13 47.67 0.74
N ALA A 14 9.24 47.77 -0.01
CA ALA A 14 9.68 46.71 -0.91
C ALA A 14 10.29 45.54 -0.14
N SER A 15 9.98 44.30 -0.58
CA SER A 15 10.60 43.08 -0.06
C SER A 15 11.68 42.58 -1.03
N ASN A 16 12.88 42.31 -0.51
CA ASN A 16 13.95 41.63 -1.24
C ASN A 16 14.02 40.12 -0.93
N ALA A 17 13.07 39.59 -0.15
CA ALA A 17 13.08 38.19 0.30
C ALA A 17 12.07 37.29 -0.46
N ASN A 18 11.33 37.85 -1.42
CA ASN A 18 10.28 37.12 -2.12
C ASN A 18 10.85 36.34 -3.32
N HIS A 19 11.29 35.11 -3.08
CA HIS A 19 11.84 34.19 -4.10
C HIS A 19 10.86 33.09 -4.54
N GLY A 20 9.59 33.18 -4.13
CA GLY A 20 8.59 32.14 -4.34
C GLY A 20 8.73 30.95 -3.39
N ALA A 21 8.10 29.82 -3.74
CA ALA A 21 8.19 28.58 -2.98
C ALA A 21 9.59 27.95 -3.08
N ALA A 22 10.03 27.27 -2.02
CA ALA A 22 11.22 26.43 -2.13
C ALA A 22 10.96 25.31 -3.15
N PRO A 23 11.89 25.04 -4.09
CA PRO A 23 11.70 23.96 -5.03
C PRO A 23 11.72 22.60 -4.32
N ILE A 24 10.88 21.68 -4.77
CA ILE A 24 10.80 20.30 -4.29
C ILE A 24 11.14 19.32 -5.42
N PRO A 25 11.72 18.16 -5.10
CA PRO A 25 12.07 17.17 -6.12
C PRO A 25 10.81 16.40 -6.56
N GLU A 26 10.55 16.39 -7.86
CA GLU A 26 9.42 15.69 -8.47
C GLU A 26 9.83 15.16 -9.84
N GLU A 27 9.72 13.84 -10.03
CA GLU A 27 9.96 13.17 -11.32
C GLU A 27 11.26 13.56 -12.03
N GLY A 28 12.34 13.72 -11.25
CA GLY A 28 13.67 14.08 -11.74
C GLY A 28 13.88 15.59 -11.95
N GLN A 29 12.90 16.42 -11.59
CA GLN A 29 12.96 17.88 -11.69
C GLN A 29 12.90 18.55 -10.31
N TRP A 30 13.28 19.82 -10.25
CA TRP A 30 13.09 20.69 -9.08
C TRP A 30 12.00 21.71 -9.38
N VAL A 31 10.81 21.49 -8.84
CA VAL A 31 9.61 22.26 -9.15
C VAL A 31 9.26 23.19 -8.00
N GLN A 32 9.00 24.47 -8.28
CA GLN A 32 8.40 25.38 -7.30
C GLN A 32 6.88 25.16 -7.28
N SER A 33 6.43 24.13 -6.56
CA SER A 33 5.00 23.77 -6.47
C SER A 33 4.18 24.90 -5.82
N LYS A 34 3.24 25.46 -6.58
CA LYS A 34 2.34 26.56 -6.16
C LYS A 34 0.89 26.21 -6.43
N GLU A 35 0.64 25.55 -7.55
CA GLU A 35 -0.67 25.10 -7.99
C GLU A 35 -0.78 23.58 -7.89
N VAL A 36 -2.00 23.07 -7.79
CA VAL A 36 -2.24 21.61 -7.71
C VAL A 36 -1.66 20.88 -8.93
N SER A 37 -1.71 21.52 -10.11
CA SER A 37 -1.14 21.00 -11.36
C SER A 37 0.37 20.84 -11.34
N ASP A 38 1.07 21.49 -10.42
CA ASP A 38 2.53 21.39 -10.32
C ASP A 38 2.96 20.07 -9.66
N ILE A 39 2.04 19.33 -9.04
CA ILE A 39 2.34 18.14 -8.23
C ILE A 39 2.30 16.87 -9.09
N SER A 40 3.41 16.14 -9.17
CA SER A 40 3.50 14.83 -9.80
C SER A 40 4.32 13.83 -8.98
N GLY A 41 3.96 12.56 -9.09
CA GLY A 41 4.73 11.45 -8.57
C GLY A 41 3.88 10.28 -8.09
N LEU A 42 4.55 9.14 -7.93
CA LEU A 42 4.00 7.96 -7.29
C LEU A 42 4.46 7.92 -5.84
N THR A 43 3.51 7.85 -4.92
CA THR A 43 3.80 7.77 -3.49
C THR A 43 2.71 7.00 -2.75
N HIS A 44 2.95 6.77 -1.46
CA HIS A 44 2.08 6.00 -0.60
C HIS A 44 1.79 6.73 0.70
N GLY A 45 0.61 6.49 1.26
CA GLY A 45 0.27 6.84 2.63
C GLY A 45 -0.26 5.61 3.36
N THR A 46 -0.01 5.54 4.66
CA THR A 46 -0.50 4.45 5.50
C THR A 46 -1.19 5.02 6.72
N CYS A 47 -2.35 4.47 7.07
CA CYS A 47 -3.02 4.84 8.31
C CYS A 47 -3.88 3.70 8.84
N GLY A 48 -4.01 3.63 10.18
CA GLY A 48 -4.93 2.73 10.85
C GLY A 48 -6.30 3.40 11.05
N CYS A 49 -7.38 2.63 11.05
CA CYS A 49 -8.67 3.14 11.54
C CYS A 49 -8.61 3.37 13.05
N ALA A 50 -9.45 4.19 13.67
CA ALA A 50 -9.65 4.11 15.12
C ALA A 50 -10.52 2.88 15.49
N PRO A 51 -10.19 2.07 16.54
CA PRO A 51 -9.07 2.14 17.49
C PRO A 51 -7.86 1.24 17.10
N GLN A 52 -7.43 1.32 15.84
CA GLN A 52 -6.31 0.60 15.21
C GLN A 52 -6.56 -0.90 14.99
N GLN A 53 -7.80 -1.27 14.69
CA GLN A 53 -8.19 -2.65 14.37
C GLN A 53 -7.80 -3.08 12.95
N GLY A 54 -7.50 -2.12 12.08
CA GLY A 54 -7.08 -2.37 10.72
C GLY A 54 -6.28 -1.21 10.17
N THR A 55 -5.64 -1.42 9.04
CA THR A 55 -4.77 -0.45 8.37
C THR A 55 -5.00 -0.47 6.87
N CYS A 56 -4.80 0.69 6.25
CA CYS A 56 -4.81 0.88 4.82
C CYS A 56 -3.44 1.40 4.38
N LYS A 57 -2.89 0.84 3.30
CA LYS A 57 -1.85 1.47 2.48
C LYS A 57 -2.52 1.94 1.19
N LEU A 58 -2.54 3.25 1.00
CA LEU A 58 -2.98 3.88 -0.23
C LEU A 58 -1.75 4.23 -1.07
N THR A 59 -1.78 3.89 -2.34
CA THR A 59 -0.75 4.23 -3.33
C THR A 59 -1.40 5.02 -4.44
N LEU A 60 -0.89 6.19 -4.76
CA LEU A 60 -1.38 7.02 -5.87
C LEU A 60 -0.23 7.35 -6.81
N ASN A 61 -0.50 7.32 -8.11
CA ASN A 61 0.36 7.89 -9.14
C ASN A 61 -0.35 9.13 -9.69
N VAL A 62 0.25 10.29 -9.44
CA VAL A 62 -0.30 11.60 -9.75
C VAL A 62 0.52 12.19 -10.88
N LYS A 63 -0.17 12.68 -11.91
CA LYS A 63 0.44 13.40 -13.03
C LYS A 63 -0.29 14.73 -13.18
N GLU A 64 0.47 15.82 -13.14
CA GLU A 64 -0.05 17.19 -13.27
C GLU A 64 -1.22 17.45 -12.30
N GLY A 65 -1.07 17.03 -11.05
CA GLY A 65 -2.06 17.15 -10.00
C GLY A 65 -3.22 16.16 -10.04
N ILE A 66 -3.36 15.38 -11.12
CA ILE A 66 -4.46 14.43 -11.34
C ILE A 66 -4.02 13.01 -10.98
N ILE A 67 -4.84 12.33 -10.19
CA ILE A 67 -4.65 10.91 -9.84
C ILE A 67 -4.92 10.07 -11.08
N GLN A 68 -3.87 9.47 -11.63
CA GLN A 68 -3.97 8.56 -12.77
C GLN A 68 -4.24 7.12 -12.32
N GLU A 69 -3.71 6.74 -11.16
CA GLU A 69 -3.89 5.40 -10.61
C GLU A 69 -4.02 5.44 -9.10
N ALA A 70 -4.82 4.52 -8.56
CA ALA A 70 -5.00 4.33 -7.14
C ALA A 70 -4.99 2.83 -6.81
N LEU A 71 -4.03 2.41 -5.98
CA LEU A 71 -3.97 1.07 -5.40
C LEU A 71 -4.24 1.18 -3.89
N ILE A 72 -5.26 0.45 -3.44
CA ILE A 72 -5.70 0.45 -2.04
C ILE A 72 -5.50 -0.96 -1.47
N GLU A 73 -4.58 -1.08 -0.51
CA GLU A 73 -4.27 -2.33 0.17
C GLU A 73 -4.77 -2.25 1.62
N THR A 74 -5.57 -3.21 2.07
CA THR A 74 -6.19 -3.16 3.41
C THR A 74 -5.99 -4.44 4.20
N ILE A 75 -5.80 -4.28 5.52
CA ILE A 75 -5.82 -5.35 6.51
C ILE A 75 -6.83 -4.93 7.56
N GLY A 76 -7.98 -5.61 7.65
CA GLY A 76 -9.04 -5.21 8.56
C GLY A 76 -10.38 -5.89 8.30
N CYS A 77 -11.46 -5.24 8.70
CA CYS A 77 -12.82 -5.76 8.56
C CYS A 77 -13.30 -5.77 7.09
N SER A 78 -14.34 -6.57 6.81
CA SER A 78 -14.97 -6.62 5.48
C SER A 78 -15.52 -5.27 5.02
N GLY A 79 -15.98 -4.43 5.96
CA GLY A 79 -16.40 -3.06 5.67
C GLY A 79 -15.27 -2.24 5.06
N MET A 80 -14.05 -2.35 5.60
CA MET A 80 -12.86 -1.70 5.06
C MET A 80 -12.54 -2.18 3.64
N THR A 81 -12.68 -3.48 3.36
CA THR A 81 -12.43 -4.01 2.01
C THR A 81 -13.45 -3.50 0.98
N HIS A 82 -14.71 -3.31 1.37
CA HIS A 82 -15.72 -2.70 0.49
C HIS A 82 -15.47 -1.19 0.28
N SER A 83 -15.07 -0.47 1.33
CA SER A 83 -14.68 0.95 1.21
C SER A 83 -13.46 1.11 0.30
N ALA A 84 -12.49 0.19 0.35
CA ALA A 84 -11.34 0.18 -0.54
C ALA A 84 -11.73 0.04 -2.02
N ALA A 85 -12.69 -0.84 -2.32
CA ALA A 85 -13.22 -0.98 -3.67
C ALA A 85 -13.87 0.34 -4.15
N MET A 86 -14.69 0.97 -3.31
CA MET A 86 -15.30 2.26 -3.62
C MET A 86 -14.25 3.36 -3.83
N ALA A 87 -13.21 3.42 -2.99
CA ALA A 87 -12.12 4.39 -3.13
C ALA A 87 -11.37 4.21 -4.46
N ALA A 88 -11.17 2.97 -4.92
CA ALA A 88 -10.55 2.68 -6.21
C ALA A 88 -11.38 3.22 -7.41
N GLU A 89 -12.72 3.30 -7.26
CA GLU A 89 -13.60 3.91 -8.26
C GLU A 89 -13.62 5.44 -8.18
N ILE A 90 -13.54 5.99 -6.97
CA ILE A 90 -13.70 7.43 -6.71
C ILE A 90 -12.45 8.25 -7.02
N LEU A 91 -11.26 7.71 -6.70
CA LEU A 91 -10.02 8.49 -6.68
C LEU A 91 -9.45 8.82 -8.07
N PRO A 92 -9.40 7.88 -9.04
CA PRO A 92 -8.87 8.20 -10.36
C PRO A 92 -9.62 9.33 -11.05
N GLY A 93 -8.88 10.24 -11.70
CA GLY A 93 -9.42 11.43 -12.37
C GLY A 93 -9.68 12.63 -11.45
N LYS A 94 -9.60 12.47 -10.12
CA LYS A 94 -9.61 13.60 -9.18
C LYS A 94 -8.24 14.25 -9.10
N THR A 95 -8.24 15.53 -8.78
CA THR A 95 -7.04 16.18 -8.25
C THR A 95 -6.69 15.64 -6.87
N ILE A 96 -5.42 15.78 -6.47
CA ILE A 96 -4.98 15.38 -5.13
C ILE A 96 -5.71 16.15 -4.00
N LEU A 97 -6.13 17.39 -4.28
CA LEU A 97 -6.89 18.22 -3.34
C LEU A 97 -8.37 17.80 -3.27
N GLU A 98 -9.00 17.45 -4.39
CA GLU A 98 -10.35 16.88 -4.38
C GLU A 98 -10.38 15.54 -3.63
N ALA A 99 -9.37 14.69 -3.84
CA ALA A 99 -9.25 13.42 -3.12
C ALA A 99 -9.12 13.63 -1.60
N LEU A 100 -8.30 14.59 -1.15
CA LEU A 100 -8.18 14.94 0.27
C LEU A 100 -9.51 15.41 0.89
N ASN A 101 -10.39 16.03 0.09
CA ASN A 101 -11.68 16.54 0.53
C ASN A 101 -12.86 15.60 0.19
N THR A 102 -12.58 14.37 -0.24
CA THR A 102 -13.60 13.36 -0.51
C THR A 102 -13.68 12.39 0.66
N ASP A 103 -14.89 12.09 1.13
CA ASP A 103 -15.08 11.04 2.14
C ASP A 103 -14.99 9.65 1.49
N LEU A 104 -13.98 8.88 1.89
CA LEU A 104 -13.72 7.52 1.40
C LEU A 104 -14.33 6.44 2.30
N VAL A 105 -15.29 6.80 3.17
CA VAL A 105 -16.08 5.95 4.07
C VAL A 105 -15.29 5.27 5.19
N CYS A 106 -14.06 4.84 4.93
CA CYS A 106 -13.18 4.22 5.91
C CYS A 106 -12.14 5.23 6.41
N ASP A 107 -12.12 5.43 7.73
CA ASP A 107 -11.16 6.28 8.45
C ASP A 107 -9.70 5.94 8.11
N ALA A 108 -9.35 4.65 7.97
CA ALA A 108 -8.01 4.23 7.58
C ALA A 108 -7.61 4.75 6.18
N ILE A 109 -8.55 4.79 5.23
CA ILE A 109 -8.30 5.26 3.86
C ILE A 109 -8.21 6.79 3.86
N ASN A 110 -9.12 7.48 4.56
CA ASN A 110 -9.08 8.94 4.72
C ASN A 110 -7.76 9.40 5.39
N GLY A 111 -7.34 8.70 6.44
CA GLY A 111 -6.05 8.93 7.08
C GLY A 111 -4.86 8.64 6.16
N ALA A 112 -4.90 7.55 5.39
CA ALA A 112 -3.86 7.23 4.42
C ALA A 112 -3.76 8.30 3.32
N MET A 113 -4.90 8.83 2.84
CA MET A 113 -4.97 9.94 1.89
C MET A 113 -4.34 11.21 2.46
N ARG A 114 -4.61 11.54 3.73
CA ARG A 114 -3.97 12.66 4.43
C ARG A 114 -2.45 12.50 4.50
N GLU A 115 -1.96 11.33 4.94
CA GLU A 115 -0.51 11.09 5.03
C GLU A 115 0.15 11.14 3.65
N LEU A 116 -0.48 10.54 2.63
CA LEU A 116 -0.01 10.58 1.25
C LEU A 116 0.09 12.03 0.74
N PHE A 117 -0.95 12.84 0.99
CA PHE A 117 -0.97 14.25 0.61
C PHE A 117 0.21 15.01 1.22
N LEU A 118 0.51 14.78 2.50
CA LEU A 118 1.68 15.39 3.14
C LEU A 118 2.97 14.99 2.43
N GLN A 119 3.14 13.71 2.09
CA GLN A 119 4.35 13.26 1.39
C GLN A 119 4.49 13.94 0.02
N ILE A 120 3.44 13.90 -0.80
CA ILE A 120 3.51 14.37 -2.18
C ILE A 120 3.67 15.90 -2.27
N ALA A 121 2.98 16.66 -1.41
CA ALA A 121 3.09 18.12 -1.37
C ALA A 121 4.46 18.62 -0.90
N TYR A 122 5.26 17.78 -0.24
CA TYR A 122 6.64 18.07 0.18
C TYR A 122 7.69 17.43 -0.76
N GLY A 123 7.30 16.91 -1.94
CA GLY A 123 8.20 16.25 -2.89
C GLY A 123 8.81 14.95 -2.36
N ARG A 124 8.14 14.29 -1.41
CA ARG A 124 8.55 12.98 -0.88
C ARG A 124 7.78 11.87 -1.60
N THR A 125 8.18 11.64 -2.84
CA THR A 125 7.61 10.58 -3.67
C THR A 125 8.65 9.49 -3.92
N GLN A 126 8.19 8.26 -4.14
CA GLN A 126 9.08 7.17 -4.56
C GLN A 126 9.78 7.52 -5.88
N THR A 127 9.16 8.37 -6.69
CA THR A 127 9.60 8.79 -8.01
C THR A 127 10.25 10.17 -8.04
N ALA A 128 10.56 10.78 -6.89
CA ALA A 128 11.07 12.16 -6.81
C ALA A 128 12.31 12.40 -7.68
N PHE A 129 13.17 11.38 -7.81
CA PHE A 129 14.41 11.42 -8.58
C PHE A 129 14.36 10.58 -9.87
N SER A 130 13.20 10.06 -10.24
CA SER A 130 13.01 9.26 -11.45
C SER A 130 12.56 10.16 -12.58
N GLU A 131 13.36 10.32 -13.64
CA GLU A 131 13.00 11.16 -14.80
C GLU A 131 11.67 10.72 -15.43
N ASN A 132 10.69 11.62 -15.52
CA ASN A 132 9.30 11.37 -15.94
C ASN A 132 8.49 10.43 -15.01
N GLY A 133 9.04 10.11 -13.85
CA GLY A 133 8.45 9.24 -12.85
C GLY A 133 8.25 7.80 -13.31
N LEU A 134 7.22 7.15 -12.76
CA LEU A 134 6.81 5.81 -13.17
C LEU A 134 5.60 5.87 -14.10
N PRO A 135 5.50 4.93 -15.08
CA PRO A 135 4.34 4.85 -15.96
C PRO A 135 3.09 4.44 -15.18
N VAL A 136 1.92 4.79 -15.71
CA VAL A 136 0.63 4.26 -15.22
C VAL A 136 0.63 2.74 -15.40
N GLY A 137 0.31 2.02 -14.34
CA GLY A 137 0.43 0.57 -14.19
C GLY A 137 1.53 0.15 -13.23
N ALA A 138 2.54 0.98 -12.97
CA ALA A 138 3.67 0.61 -12.11
C ALA A 138 3.25 0.29 -10.68
N GLY A 139 2.28 1.03 -10.11
CA GLY A 139 1.75 0.72 -8.77
C GLY A 139 1.10 -0.67 -8.69
N LEU A 140 0.51 -1.16 -9.79
CA LEU A 140 -0.04 -2.52 -9.85
C LEU A 140 1.07 -3.58 -9.97
N GLU A 141 2.11 -3.29 -10.75
CA GLU A 141 3.26 -4.18 -10.95
C GLU A 141 4.08 -4.38 -9.66
N ASP A 142 4.09 -3.38 -8.77
CA ASP A 142 4.72 -3.47 -7.43
C ASP A 142 4.13 -4.59 -6.55
N LEU A 143 2.91 -5.06 -6.84
CA LEU A 143 2.33 -6.23 -6.16
C LEU A 143 3.02 -7.55 -6.56
N GLY A 144 3.86 -7.54 -7.59
CA GLY A 144 4.60 -8.71 -8.07
C GLY A 144 3.72 -9.76 -8.74
N LYS A 145 4.18 -11.02 -8.73
CA LYS A 145 3.52 -12.13 -9.43
C LYS A 145 2.17 -12.46 -8.81
N GLY A 146 1.13 -12.48 -9.64
CA GLY A 146 -0.24 -12.72 -9.20
C GLY A 146 -0.99 -11.46 -8.76
N LEU A 147 -0.37 -10.28 -8.85
CA LEU A 147 -0.99 -8.97 -8.62
C LEU A 147 -1.78 -8.91 -7.29
N ARG A 148 -1.15 -9.38 -6.21
CA ARG A 148 -1.74 -9.47 -4.88
C ARG A 148 -0.75 -8.98 -3.83
N SER A 149 -1.23 -8.20 -2.88
CA SER A 149 -0.48 -7.82 -1.69
C SER A 149 0.04 -9.04 -0.93
N GLN A 150 1.24 -8.90 -0.39
CA GLN A 150 1.77 -9.88 0.56
C GLN A 150 1.15 -9.62 1.94
N THR A 151 0.54 -10.65 2.53
CA THR A 151 -0.10 -10.60 3.84
C THR A 151 0.46 -11.67 4.74
N GLY A 152 0.76 -11.31 6.00
CA GLY A 152 1.22 -12.24 7.03
C GLY A 152 0.17 -12.40 8.14
N THR A 153 -0.17 -13.63 8.45
CA THR A 153 -1.08 -14.00 9.54
C THR A 153 -0.44 -15.10 10.37
N THR A 154 -0.06 -14.76 11.59
CA THR A 154 0.46 -15.72 12.57
C THR A 154 -0.33 -15.57 13.86
N TYR A 155 -0.52 -16.68 14.57
CA TYR A 155 -1.22 -16.72 15.84
C TYR A 155 -0.33 -17.40 16.88
N GLY A 156 -0.49 -17.06 18.14
CA GLY A 156 0.30 -17.66 19.21
C GLY A 156 -0.44 -17.61 20.52
N THR A 157 -0.32 -18.67 21.30
CA THR A 157 -0.85 -18.72 22.66
C THR A 157 0.20 -19.26 23.60
N LEU A 158 0.09 -18.91 24.88
CA LEU A 158 1.01 -19.42 25.89
C LEU A 158 0.92 -20.95 26.04
N ASP A 159 -0.29 -21.50 25.93
CA ASP A 159 -0.55 -22.93 26.17
C ASP A 159 -0.23 -23.81 24.96
N LYS A 160 -0.39 -23.29 23.72
CA LYS A 160 -0.23 -24.08 22.48
C LYS A 160 0.92 -23.61 21.58
N GLY A 161 1.61 -22.52 21.94
CA GLY A 161 2.70 -21.97 21.15
C GLY A 161 2.26 -21.28 19.86
N PRO A 162 3.20 -21.03 18.92
CA PRO A 162 2.97 -20.32 17.67
C PRO A 162 2.31 -21.18 16.59
N ARG A 163 1.63 -20.51 15.65
CA ARG A 163 0.97 -21.05 14.46
C ARG A 163 1.16 -20.09 13.30
N TYR A 164 1.79 -20.56 12.22
CA TYR A 164 1.89 -19.78 10.99
C TYR A 164 0.72 -20.14 10.09
N LEU A 165 -0.13 -19.15 9.77
CA LEU A 165 -1.32 -19.37 8.95
C LEU A 165 -1.08 -18.89 7.52
N GLU A 166 -0.45 -17.72 7.38
CA GLU A 166 -0.02 -17.14 6.12
C GLU A 166 1.28 -16.35 6.35
N VAL A 167 2.28 -16.52 5.50
CA VAL A 167 3.54 -15.76 5.54
C VAL A 167 3.93 -15.34 4.12
N ALA A 168 5.16 -14.86 3.89
CA ALA A 168 5.60 -14.36 2.59
C ALA A 168 5.32 -15.32 1.43
N GLU A 169 5.45 -16.64 1.65
CA GLU A 169 5.17 -17.64 0.63
C GLU A 169 3.67 -17.93 0.41
N GLY A 170 2.78 -17.51 1.31
CA GLY A 170 1.34 -17.67 1.21
C GLY A 170 0.77 -18.65 2.24
N TYR A 171 -0.26 -19.40 1.85
CA TYR A 171 -1.07 -20.22 2.75
C TYR A 171 -0.23 -21.36 3.33
N ILE A 172 -0.04 -21.40 4.64
CA ILE A 172 0.68 -22.48 5.31
C ILE A 172 -0.24 -23.69 5.44
N LYS A 173 0.23 -24.83 4.93
CA LYS A 173 -0.45 -26.13 5.00
C LYS A 173 -0.06 -26.90 6.24
N GLN A 174 1.24 -27.03 6.49
CA GLN A 174 1.76 -27.80 7.61
C GLN A 174 2.97 -27.12 8.23
N LEU A 175 3.10 -27.23 9.54
CA LEU A 175 4.32 -26.92 10.28
C LEU A 175 5.09 -28.21 10.53
N ALA A 176 6.40 -28.17 10.33
CA ALA A 176 7.33 -29.25 10.66
C ALA A 176 7.95 -28.97 12.03
N LEU A 177 7.81 -29.92 12.95
CA LEU A 177 8.32 -29.84 14.32
C LEU A 177 9.45 -30.84 14.55
N ASN A 178 10.47 -30.43 15.31
CA ASN A 178 11.53 -31.32 15.77
C ASN A 178 11.09 -32.16 16.98
N ASP A 179 12.01 -32.98 17.53
CA ASP A 179 11.76 -33.83 18.70
C ASP A 179 11.45 -33.06 20.00
N HIS A 180 11.59 -31.73 19.99
CA HIS A 180 11.28 -30.83 21.08
C HIS A 180 9.99 -30.02 20.84
N ASP A 181 9.18 -30.40 19.83
CA ASP A 181 7.97 -29.69 19.40
C ASP A 181 8.23 -28.24 18.94
N GLU A 182 9.45 -27.91 18.50
CA GLU A 182 9.81 -26.59 17.98
C GLU A 182 9.61 -26.54 16.46
N ILE A 183 9.05 -25.42 15.95
CA ILE A 183 8.87 -25.24 14.50
C ILE A 183 10.25 -25.07 13.83
N VAL A 184 10.60 -26.01 12.96
CA VAL A 184 11.86 -26.02 12.19
C VAL A 184 11.66 -25.82 10.68
N GLY A 185 10.42 -25.93 10.20
CA GLY A 185 10.07 -25.69 8.80
C GLY A 185 8.56 -25.64 8.60
N TYR A 186 8.13 -25.37 7.36
CA TYR A 186 6.72 -25.36 6.98
C TYR A 186 6.52 -25.66 5.50
N SER A 187 5.34 -26.15 5.13
CA SER A 187 4.89 -26.27 3.74
C SER A 187 3.80 -25.26 3.45
N PHE A 188 3.77 -24.77 2.21
CA PHE A 188 2.91 -23.65 1.82
C PHE A 188 2.32 -23.83 0.42
N VAL A 189 1.37 -22.96 0.07
CA VAL A 189 0.85 -22.76 -1.29
C VAL A 189 0.86 -21.28 -1.63
N HIS A 190 1.49 -20.93 -2.74
CA HIS A 190 1.39 -19.60 -3.32
C HIS A 190 0.03 -19.41 -4.01
N LEU A 191 -0.96 -18.84 -3.30
CA LEU A 191 -2.33 -18.69 -3.80
C LEU A 191 -2.39 -17.93 -5.14
N GLY A 192 -1.63 -16.84 -5.29
CA GLY A 192 -1.58 -16.08 -6.54
C GLY A 192 -1.09 -16.92 -7.73
N LYS A 193 0.00 -17.68 -7.56
CA LYS A 193 0.54 -18.57 -8.60
C LYS A 193 -0.41 -19.72 -8.92
N MET A 194 -1.05 -20.30 -7.89
CA MET A 194 -2.04 -21.37 -8.07
C MET A 194 -3.21 -20.88 -8.92
N MET A 195 -3.80 -19.73 -8.59
CA MET A 195 -4.93 -19.17 -9.33
C MET A 195 -4.54 -18.74 -10.74
N GLU A 196 -3.32 -18.24 -10.94
CA GLU A 196 -2.81 -17.92 -12.28
C GLU A 196 -2.69 -19.17 -13.16
N ASN A 197 -2.19 -20.29 -12.62
CA ASN A 197 -2.11 -21.57 -13.32
C ASN A 197 -3.51 -22.11 -13.69
N ILE A 198 -4.45 -22.07 -12.75
CA ILE A 198 -5.85 -22.50 -12.99
C ILE A 198 -6.47 -21.65 -14.10
N LYS A 199 -6.28 -20.32 -14.06
CA LYS A 199 -6.78 -19.40 -15.11
C LYS A 199 -6.21 -19.73 -16.49
N LYS A 200 -4.99 -20.28 -16.57
CA LYS A 200 -4.35 -20.75 -17.82
C LYS A 200 -4.80 -22.14 -18.25
N GLY A 201 -5.73 -22.77 -17.53
CA GLY A 201 -6.31 -24.07 -17.88
C GLY A 201 -5.55 -25.28 -17.33
N VAL A 202 -4.59 -25.07 -16.41
CA VAL A 202 -3.95 -26.16 -15.67
C VAL A 202 -4.99 -26.77 -14.72
N ASP A 203 -5.02 -28.09 -14.61
CA ASP A 203 -5.92 -28.78 -13.67
C ASP A 203 -5.69 -28.25 -12.24
N PRO A 204 -6.75 -28.02 -11.44
CA PRO A 204 -6.61 -27.47 -10.09
C PRO A 204 -5.63 -28.22 -9.19
N LYS A 205 -5.55 -29.55 -9.32
CA LYS A 205 -4.63 -30.35 -8.52
C LYS A 205 -3.18 -30.11 -8.95
N GLU A 206 -2.90 -30.13 -10.26
CA GLU A 206 -1.57 -29.86 -10.80
C GLU A 206 -1.12 -28.43 -10.50
N ALA A 207 -2.04 -27.46 -10.57
CA ALA A 207 -1.77 -26.06 -10.23
C ALA A 207 -1.44 -25.89 -8.74
N TYR A 208 -2.15 -26.58 -7.86
CA TYR A 208 -1.88 -26.61 -6.43
C TYR A 208 -0.51 -27.23 -6.12
N GLU A 209 -0.17 -28.35 -6.75
CA GLU A 209 1.14 -29.00 -6.59
C GLU A 209 2.27 -28.10 -7.10
N ALA A 210 2.12 -27.49 -8.28
CA ALA A 210 3.11 -26.58 -8.87
C ALA A 210 3.30 -25.27 -8.09
N ALA A 211 2.27 -24.81 -7.36
CA ALA A 211 2.33 -23.62 -6.51
C ALA A 211 2.72 -23.93 -5.06
N SER A 212 2.86 -25.21 -4.72
CA SER A 212 3.24 -25.67 -3.38
C SER A 212 4.75 -25.69 -3.22
N GLY A 213 5.20 -25.49 -1.99
CA GLY A 213 6.60 -25.62 -1.63
C GLY A 213 6.79 -25.90 -0.15
N GLN A 214 8.05 -25.96 0.25
CA GLN A 214 8.48 -26.15 1.62
C GLN A 214 9.63 -25.21 1.94
N TYR A 215 9.79 -24.86 3.22
CA TYR A 215 10.83 -23.99 3.72
C TYR A 215 11.38 -24.52 5.05
N GLY A 216 12.66 -24.25 5.32
CA GLY A 216 13.35 -24.69 6.53
C GLY A 216 13.70 -26.18 6.52
N GLN A 217 13.89 -26.75 7.71
CA GLN A 217 14.11 -28.20 7.90
C GLN A 217 12.77 -28.93 7.88
N PHE A 218 12.07 -28.84 6.74
CA PHE A 218 10.78 -29.49 6.59
C PHE A 218 10.93 -31.01 6.46
N ASP A 219 11.87 -31.48 5.65
CA ASP A 219 12.08 -32.91 5.43
C ASP A 219 12.71 -33.59 6.65
N GLY A 220 12.18 -34.76 7.03
CA GLY A 220 12.70 -35.55 8.13
C GLY A 220 12.35 -35.03 9.53
N ALA A 221 11.35 -34.15 9.62
CA ALA A 221 10.87 -33.64 10.90
C ALA A 221 10.19 -34.74 11.73
N ALA A 222 10.25 -34.61 13.05
CA ALA A 222 9.66 -35.56 13.99
C ALA A 222 8.13 -35.60 13.87
N LYS A 223 7.51 -34.45 13.56
CA LYS A 223 6.06 -34.29 13.49
C LYS A 223 5.65 -33.21 12.50
N TYR A 224 4.49 -33.40 11.88
CA TYR A 224 3.84 -32.40 11.04
C TYR A 224 2.45 -32.09 11.59
N ILE A 225 2.10 -30.81 11.69
CA ILE A 225 0.78 -30.38 12.17
C ILE A 225 0.11 -29.41 11.20
N ASP A 226 -1.21 -29.46 11.09
CA ASP A 226 -1.99 -28.37 10.49
C ASP A 226 -2.12 -27.23 11.51
N PRO A 227 -1.63 -26.02 11.21
CA PRO A 227 -1.64 -24.93 12.17
C PRO A 227 -3.04 -24.39 12.54
N ARG A 228 -4.10 -24.84 11.86
CA ARG A 228 -5.50 -24.42 12.08
C ARG A 228 -6.32 -25.42 12.89
N GLU A 229 -5.92 -26.69 12.91
CA GLU A 229 -6.69 -27.76 13.56
C GLU A 229 -5.98 -28.36 14.78
N GLN A 230 -4.64 -28.38 14.76
CA GLN A 230 -3.79 -29.09 15.73
C GLN A 230 -2.86 -28.11 16.46
#